data_AF-A0A9E2R2W7-F1
#
_entry.id   AF-A0A9E2R2W7-F1
#
_cell.length_a   1.000
_cell.length_b   1.000
_cell.length_c   1.000
_cell.angle_alpha   90.00
_cell.angle_beta   90.00
_cell.angle_gamma   90.00
#
_symmetry.space_group_name_H-M   'P 1'
#
loop_
_entity.id
_entity.type
_entity.pdbx_description
1 polymer ?
#
loop_
_entity_poly.entity_id
_entity_poly.type
_entity_poly.pdbx_seq_one_letter_code
_entity_poly.pdbx_strand_id
1 'polypeptide(L)'
;MPKYKIAGLPGDGIGVGILEAARIVRDKLELDAERIGSDIGWKFWCSGGNALLARTIKLLKNVNATLFGAVTSKPSYAAVDALLTKLT
;
A
#
# COMPACT_ATOMS: atom_id res chain seq x y z
N MET A 1 4.77 -9.02 -23.63
CA MET A 1 4.05 -8.71 -22.37
C MET A 1 4.81 -9.39 -21.25
N PRO A 2 5.04 -8.72 -20.11
CA PRO A 2 5.73 -9.33 -18.98
C PRO A 2 4.93 -10.50 -18.42
N LYS A 3 5.63 -11.56 -18.00
CA LYS A 3 5.02 -12.81 -17.52
C LYS A 3 4.22 -12.64 -16.23
N TYR A 4 4.64 -11.73 -15.36
CA TYR A 4 3.98 -11.48 -14.07
C TYR A 4 3.60 -10.01 -13.88
N LYS A 5 2.60 -9.78 -13.02
CA LYS A 5 2.23 -8.46 -12.50
C LYS A 5 2.43 -8.46 -11.00
N ILE A 6 3.30 -7.57 -10.51
CA ILE A 6 3.60 -7.45 -9.08
C ILE A 6 3.22 -6.05 -8.62
N ALA A 7 2.31 -5.97 -7.66
CA ALA A 7 1.92 -4.72 -7.05
C ALA A 7 2.89 -4.29 -5.94
N GLY A 8 3.09 -2.99 -5.78
CA GLY A 8 3.74 -2.38 -4.62
C GLY A 8 2.75 -1.48 -3.88
N LEU A 9 2.53 -1.77 -2.59
CA LEU A 9 1.72 -0.96 -1.68
C LEU A 9 2.63 -0.39 -0.58
N PRO A 10 2.98 0.90 -0.61
CA PRO A 10 4.02 1.47 0.26
C PRO A 10 3.67 1.46 1.76
N GLY A 11 2.37 1.53 2.09
CA GLY A 11 1.93 1.60 3.48
C GLY A 11 2.32 2.92 4.16
N ASP A 12 2.64 2.85 5.45
CA ASP A 12 2.96 3.98 6.31
C ASP A 12 4.32 3.79 7.01
N GLY A 13 4.87 4.90 7.52
CA GLY A 13 6.06 4.89 8.37
C GLY A 13 7.24 4.14 7.73
N ILE A 14 7.81 3.18 8.48
CA ILE A 14 8.96 2.40 8.01
C ILE A 14 8.63 1.49 6.83
N GLY A 15 7.35 1.17 6.59
CA GLY A 15 6.90 0.34 5.47
C GLY A 15 7.35 0.91 4.12
N VAL A 16 7.31 2.23 3.96
CA VAL A 16 7.73 2.93 2.75
C VAL A 16 9.21 2.69 2.47
N GLY A 17 10.07 2.89 3.47
CA GLY A 17 11.51 2.71 3.35
C GLY A 17 11.91 1.25 3.09
N ILE A 18 11.24 0.31 3.76
CA ILE A 18 11.45 -1.13 3.52
C ILE A 18 11.05 -1.50 2.10
N LEU A 19 9.94 -0.98 1.59
CA LEU A 19 9.49 -1.28 0.23
C LEU A 19 10.46 -0.75 -0.83
N GLU A 20 11.04 0.44 -0.60
CA GLU A 20 12.07 1.02 -1.46
C GLU A 20 13.37 0.20 -1.40
N ALA A 21 13.79 -0.25 -0.21
CA ALA A 21 14.94 -1.14 -0.06
C ALA A 21 14.73 -2.50 -0.76
N ALA A 22 13.52 -3.07 -0.67
CA ALA A 22 13.18 -4.32 -1.35
C ALA A 22 13.25 -4.21 -2.88
N ARG A 23 13.11 -2.99 -3.45
CA ARG A 23 13.29 -2.77 -4.89
C ARG A 23 14.71 -3.07 -5.32
N ILE A 24 15.70 -2.71 -4.51
CA ILE A 24 17.12 -2.89 -4.85
C ILE A 24 17.40 -4.36 -5.14
N VAL A 25 16.95 -5.26 -4.25
CA VAL A 25 17.10 -6.71 -4.43
C VAL A 25 16.30 -7.18 -5.64
N ARG A 26 15.05 -6.75 -5.75
CA ARG A 26 14.16 -7.20 -6.82
C ARG A 26 14.64 -6.77 -8.21
N ASP A 27 15.18 -5.57 -8.34
CA ASP A 27 15.71 -5.05 -9.60
C ASP A 27 16.99 -5.81 -10.02
N LYS A 28 17.66 -6.50 -9.08
CA LYS A 28 18.77 -7.45 -9.35
C LYS A 28 18.32 -8.87 -9.67
N LEU A 29 17.07 -9.24 -9.36
CA LEU A 29 16.53 -10.58 -9.66
C LEU A 29 16.14 -10.75 -11.14
N GLU A 30 16.12 -9.66 -11.92
CA GLU A 30 15.80 -9.67 -13.36
C GLU A 30 14.51 -10.42 -13.70
N LEU A 31 13.52 -10.35 -12.80
CA LEU A 31 12.20 -10.95 -12.98
C LEU A 31 11.47 -10.30 -14.15
N ASP A 32 10.93 -11.13 -15.05
CA ASP A 32 10.01 -10.69 -16.11
C ASP A 32 8.63 -10.33 -15.52
N ALA A 33 8.57 -9.18 -14.84
CA ALA A 33 7.41 -8.73 -14.11
C ALA A 33 7.17 -7.22 -14.29
N GLU A 34 5.91 -6.86 -14.57
CA GLU A 34 5.44 -5.48 -14.53
C GLU A 34 5.31 -5.01 -13.08
N ARG A 35 5.76 -3.79 -12.80
CA ARG A 35 5.55 -3.12 -11.50
C ARG A 35 4.33 -2.22 -11.56
N ILE A 36 3.34 -2.52 -10.73
CA ILE A 36 2.11 -1.72 -10.62
C ILE A 36 2.04 -1.12 -9.22
N GLY A 37 1.75 0.18 -9.11
CA GLY A 37 1.62 0.86 -7.81
C GLY A 37 0.17 1.07 -7.41
N SER A 38 -0.15 0.96 -6.13
CA SER A 38 -1.40 1.50 -5.57
C SER A 38 -1.17 2.02 -4.17
N ASP A 39 -2.12 2.81 -3.69
CA ASP A 39 -2.02 3.43 -2.39
C ASP A 39 -2.72 2.61 -1.29
N ILE A 40 -2.18 2.67 -0.09
CA ILE A 40 -2.81 2.18 1.14
C ILE A 40 -2.25 2.96 2.31
N GLY A 41 -3.02 3.09 3.40
CA GLY A 41 -2.47 3.51 4.70
C GLY A 41 -3.27 4.58 5.42
N TRP A 42 -2.68 5.06 6.50
CA TRP A 42 -3.26 5.97 7.47
C TRP A 42 -3.74 7.29 6.87
N LYS A 43 -3.01 7.81 5.88
CA LYS A 43 -3.43 9.02 5.17
C LYS A 43 -4.85 8.90 4.61
N PHE A 44 -5.19 7.73 4.06
CA PHE A 44 -6.51 7.46 3.47
C PHE A 44 -7.57 7.18 4.51
N TRP A 45 -7.18 6.57 5.64
CA TRP A 45 -8.04 6.50 6.81
C TRP A 45 -8.44 7.91 7.27
N CYS A 46 -7.49 8.81 7.51
CA CYS A 46 -7.78 10.16 7.97
C CYS A 46 -8.59 11.02 6.98
N SER A 47 -8.49 10.76 5.66
CA SER A 47 -9.20 11.58 4.66
C SER A 47 -10.57 11.03 4.28
N GLY A 48 -10.81 9.72 4.42
CA GLY A 48 -12.00 9.08 3.85
C GLY A 48 -12.48 7.84 4.59
N GLY A 49 -11.99 7.60 5.80
CA GLY A 49 -12.43 6.49 6.66
C GLY A 49 -12.10 5.10 6.12
N ASN A 50 -11.26 5.02 5.08
CA ASN A 50 -10.90 3.75 4.47
C ASN A 50 -9.41 3.73 4.10
N ALA A 51 -8.62 3.00 4.87
CA ALA A 51 -7.20 2.79 4.59
C ALA A 51 -6.96 1.96 3.32
N LEU A 52 -7.89 1.04 2.98
CA LEU A 52 -7.81 0.13 1.84
C LEU A 52 -8.83 0.52 0.76
N LEU A 53 -8.37 1.35 -0.17
CA LEU A 53 -9.20 1.95 -1.19
C LEU A 53 -9.76 0.91 -2.17
N ALA A 54 -10.98 1.15 -2.68
CA ALA A 54 -11.62 0.27 -3.67
C ALA A 54 -10.76 0.08 -4.94
N ARG A 55 -10.04 1.13 -5.39
CA ARG A 55 -9.10 1.02 -6.52
C ARG A 55 -7.93 0.07 -6.22
N THR A 56 -7.45 0.05 -4.98
CA THR A 56 -6.38 -0.85 -4.53
C THR A 56 -6.89 -2.29 -4.53
N ILE A 57 -8.09 -2.54 -4.01
CA ILE A 57 -8.72 -3.87 -4.08
C ILE A 57 -8.89 -4.34 -5.53
N LYS A 58 -9.35 -3.46 -6.43
CA LYS A 58 -9.50 -3.78 -7.86
C LYS A 58 -8.16 -4.17 -8.48
N LEU A 59 -7.09 -3.46 -8.16
CA LEU A 59 -5.74 -3.77 -8.62
C LEU A 59 -5.23 -5.10 -8.06
N LEU A 60 -5.43 -5.37 -6.77
CA LEU A 60 -5.01 -6.62 -6.11
C LEU A 60 -5.64 -7.87 -6.75
N LYS A 61 -6.86 -7.75 -7.29
CA LYS A 61 -7.52 -8.84 -8.03
C LYS A 61 -6.90 -9.13 -9.42
N ASN A 62 -6.04 -8.25 -9.92
CA ASN A 62 -5.48 -8.32 -11.28
C ASN A 62 -3.95 -8.50 -11.31
N VAL A 63 -3.34 -8.82 -10.16
CA VAL A 63 -1.89 -9.04 -10.02
C VAL A 63 -1.61 -10.44 -9.49
N ASN A 64 -0.39 -10.93 -9.72
CA ASN A 64 0.05 -12.25 -9.25
C ASN A 64 0.55 -12.20 -7.80
N ALA A 65 1.17 -11.09 -7.40
CA ALA A 65 1.73 -10.91 -6.07
C ALA A 65 1.74 -9.43 -5.68
N THR A 66 1.85 -9.15 -4.38
CA THR A 66 1.94 -7.79 -3.85
C THR A 66 3.02 -7.71 -2.78
N LEU A 67 3.91 -6.74 -2.91
CA LEU A 67 4.78 -6.29 -1.83
C LEU A 67 4.01 -5.27 -1.00
N PHE A 68 3.77 -5.60 0.26
CA PHE A 68 2.93 -4.82 1.17
C PHE A 68 3.78 -4.22 2.29
N GLY A 69 3.90 -2.89 2.29
CA GLY A 69 4.51 -2.15 3.38
C GLY A 69 3.61 -2.12 4.61
N ALA A 70 4.23 -2.05 5.78
CA ALA A 70 3.50 -1.94 7.05
C ALA A 70 2.53 -0.75 7.03
N VAL A 71 1.32 -0.93 7.55
CA VAL A 71 0.32 0.14 7.69
C VAL A 71 0.10 0.48 9.15
N THR A 72 -0.25 1.73 9.43
CA THR A 72 -0.52 2.18 10.80
C THR A 72 -1.90 1.72 11.23
N SER A 73 -1.94 0.94 12.32
CA SER A 73 -3.18 0.56 13.00
C SER A 73 -3.21 1.24 14.36
N LYS A 74 -4.24 2.05 14.61
CA LYS A 74 -4.51 2.63 15.94
C LYS A 74 -5.70 1.94 16.59
N PRO A 75 -5.83 1.99 17.92
CA PRO A 75 -7.07 1.61 18.60
C PRO A 75 -8.28 2.33 17.98
N SER A 76 -9.44 1.67 17.97
CA SER A 76 -10.65 2.15 17.28
C SER A 76 -11.04 3.60 17.66
N TYR A 77 -10.98 3.95 18.95
CA TYR A 77 -11.29 5.30 19.42
C TYR A 77 -10.35 6.35 18.81
N ALA A 78 -9.05 6.10 18.81
CA ALA A 78 -8.04 6.99 18.24
C ALA A 78 -8.11 7.06 16.72
N ALA A 79 -8.60 5.99 16.08
CA ALA A 79 -8.85 5.96 14.65
C ALA A 79 -10.04 6.85 14.27
N VAL A 80 -11.17 6.71 14.96
CA VAL A 80 -12.36 7.55 14.73
C VAL A 80 -12.06 9.03 15.00
N ASP A 81 -11.39 9.34 16.11
CA ASP A 81 -10.99 10.70 16.47
C ASP A 81 -10.14 11.38 15.38
N ALA A 82 -9.14 10.67 14.85
CA ALA A 82 -8.29 11.17 13.78
C ALA A 82 -9.01 11.36 12.43
N LEU A 83 -10.10 10.63 12.18
CA LEU A 83 -10.95 10.83 11.01
C LEU A 83 -11.83 12.09 11.19
N LEU A 84 -12.46 12.24 12.35
CA LEU A 84 -13.34 13.38 12.65
C LEU A 84 -12.58 14.72 12.65
N THR A 85 -11.35 14.73 13.18
CA THR A 85 -10.49 15.93 13.20
C THR A 85 -10.19 16.49 11.80
N LYS A 86 -10.27 15.67 10.74
CA LYS A 86 -10.02 16.12 9.36
C LYS A 86 -11.28 16.52 8.59
N LEU A 87 -12.46 16.20 9.12
CA LEU A 87 -13.75 16.51 8.52
C LEU A 87 -14.36 17.81 9.09
N THR A 88 -13.71 18.40 10.09
CA THR A 88 -14.03 19.71 10.70
C THR A 88 -13.05 20.75 10.24
#